data_AF-A0A426D608-F1
#
_entry.id   AF-A0A426D608-F1
#
_cell.length_a   1.000
_cell.length_b   1.000
_cell.length_c   1.000
_cell.angle_alpha   90.00
_cell.angle_beta   90.00
_cell.angle_gamma   90.00
#
_symmetry.space_group_name_H-M   'P 1'
#
loop_
_entity.id
_entity.type
_entity.pdbx_description
1 polymer ?
#
loop_
_entity_poly.entity_id
_entity_poly.type
_entity_poly.pdbx_seq_one_letter_code
_entity_poly.pdbx_strand_id
1 'polypeptide(L)'
;MQVLKQFWRQITVAVVFIGLVAGFVVLLATNNTATVNIANVNIRQGPGMSYAIADSTTKGTKVHIMKRKNNWLYVRYADHKFGWIASWLVNEHNTQLTRTTKISEATIVLDPGHGGSDSGALSSQGKMEKTYTLKVAQAVAKKLRAAGAHVVMTRDTDTYVGLSARPAIANKLHADAFISFHFDSSPEKNQASGITTYYYHKSTSLTLAKDLSNDASTLPIQSKGVDFGDFLVIRDNSVPAVLMELGYINDKADFKTISSAKYPNEVAHAVYAGLSTYFANQ
;
A
#
# COMPACT_ATOMS: atom_id res chain seq x y z
N MET A 1 32.76 5.53 -64.41
CA MET A 1 31.92 6.55 -63.75
C MET A 1 30.43 6.18 -63.65
N GLN A 2 29.88 5.36 -64.56
CA GLN A 2 28.47 4.89 -64.47
C GLN A 2 28.23 3.84 -63.37
N VAL A 3 29.19 2.94 -63.13
CA VAL A 3 29.11 1.91 -62.08
C VAL A 3 28.99 2.53 -60.67
N LEU A 4 29.73 3.60 -60.37
CA LEU A 4 29.60 4.32 -59.09
C LEU A 4 28.21 4.96 -58.91
N LYS A 5 27.62 5.54 -59.97
CA LYS A 5 26.27 6.14 -59.91
C LYS A 5 25.18 5.10 -59.64
N GLN A 6 25.39 3.85 -60.07
CA GLN A 6 24.45 2.74 -59.83
C GLN A 6 24.37 2.35 -58.35
N PHE A 7 25.49 2.44 -57.62
CA PHE A 7 25.55 2.10 -56.20
C PHE A 7 25.14 3.25 -55.27
N TRP A 8 25.23 4.51 -55.70
CA TRP A 8 24.82 5.66 -54.88
C TRP A 8 23.37 5.55 -54.37
N ARG A 9 22.43 5.06 -55.20
CA ARG A 9 21.05 4.83 -54.76
C ARG A 9 20.97 3.77 -53.65
N GLN A 10 21.74 2.69 -53.77
CA GLN A 10 21.76 1.62 -52.77
C GLN A 10 22.44 2.07 -51.46
N ILE A 11 23.53 2.83 -51.56
CA ILE A 11 24.23 3.42 -50.41
C ILE A 11 23.31 4.40 -49.68
N THR A 12 22.62 5.29 -50.39
CA THR A 12 21.68 6.24 -49.77
C THR A 12 20.54 5.50 -49.07
N VAL A 13 19.95 4.47 -49.69
CA VAL A 13 18.90 3.64 -49.06
C VAL A 13 19.44 2.93 -47.82
N ALA A 14 20.65 2.37 -47.87
CA ALA A 14 21.26 1.70 -46.73
C ALA A 14 21.54 2.67 -45.57
N VAL A 15 22.07 3.87 -45.86
CA VAL A 15 22.35 4.89 -44.82
C VAL A 15 21.06 5.40 -44.19
N VAL A 16 20.01 5.65 -44.97
CA VAL A 16 18.69 6.04 -44.44
C VAL A 16 18.10 4.92 -43.58
N PHE A 17 18.19 3.66 -44.02
CA PHE A 17 17.71 2.52 -43.26
C PHE A 17 18.49 2.35 -41.94
N ILE A 18 19.82 2.46 -41.96
CA ILE A 18 20.66 2.43 -40.75
C ILE A 18 20.29 3.59 -39.82
N GLY A 19 20.07 4.79 -40.35
CA GLY A 19 19.64 5.96 -39.57
C GLY A 19 18.27 5.75 -38.92
N LEU A 20 17.29 5.18 -39.64
CA LEU A 20 15.97 4.84 -39.10
C LEU A 20 16.05 3.76 -38.03
N VAL A 21 16.83 2.70 -38.26
CA VAL A 21 17.05 1.63 -37.27
C VAL A 21 17.75 2.17 -36.03
N ALA A 22 18.82 2.96 -36.19
CA ALA A 22 19.52 3.57 -35.07
C ALA A 22 18.62 4.54 -34.30
N GLY A 23 17.85 5.38 -34.99
CA GLY A 23 16.87 6.29 -34.38
C GLY A 23 15.78 5.53 -33.62
N PHE A 24 15.26 4.45 -34.20
CA PHE A 24 14.25 3.60 -33.56
C PHE A 24 14.83 2.83 -32.35
N VAL A 25 16.07 2.34 -32.45
CA VAL A 25 16.78 1.68 -31.34
C VAL A 25 17.05 2.68 -30.20
N VAL A 26 17.48 3.90 -30.50
CA VAL A 26 17.67 4.96 -29.50
C VAL A 26 16.34 5.30 -28.85
N LEU A 27 15.26 5.46 -29.63
CA LEU A 27 13.91 5.72 -29.12
C LEU A 27 13.42 4.59 -28.18
N LEU A 28 13.65 3.31 -28.54
CA LEU A 28 13.33 2.15 -27.70
C LEU A 28 14.22 2.04 -26.45
N ALA A 29 15.49 2.45 -26.56
CA ALA A 29 16.45 2.38 -25.46
C ALA A 29 16.26 3.50 -24.43
N THR A 30 15.75 4.67 -24.86
CA THR A 30 15.50 5.82 -23.99
C THR A 30 14.09 5.84 -23.42
N ASN A 31 13.10 5.32 -24.14
CA ASN A 31 11.75 5.18 -23.62
C ASN A 31 11.63 3.97 -22.69
N ASN A 32 10.87 4.13 -21.60
CA ASN A 32 10.53 3.05 -20.65
C ASN A 32 11.71 2.54 -19.79
N THR A 33 12.61 3.43 -19.38
CA THR A 33 13.62 3.13 -18.35
C THR A 33 13.23 3.68 -16.99
N ALA A 34 13.70 3.03 -15.92
CA ALA A 34 13.61 3.53 -14.56
C ALA A 34 14.93 3.31 -13.82
N THR A 35 15.15 4.03 -12.72
CA THR A 35 16.38 3.89 -11.93
C THR A 35 16.06 3.37 -10.54
N VAL A 36 16.77 2.35 -10.07
CA VAL A 36 16.60 1.81 -8.72
C VAL A 36 17.00 2.85 -7.67
N ASN A 37 16.15 3.07 -6.67
CA ASN A 37 16.32 4.16 -5.69
C ASN A 37 16.97 3.76 -4.36
N ILE A 38 16.98 2.47 -4.04
CA ILE A 38 17.45 1.96 -2.75
C ILE A 38 18.57 0.93 -2.93
N ALA A 39 19.42 0.81 -1.90
CA ALA A 39 20.69 0.08 -2.00
C ALA A 39 20.56 -1.41 -2.28
N ASN A 40 19.47 -2.06 -1.85
CA ASN A 40 19.22 -3.49 -2.07
C ASN A 40 17.76 -3.69 -2.45
N VAL A 41 17.52 -4.12 -3.69
CA VAL A 41 16.20 -4.45 -4.21
C VAL A 41 16.17 -5.88 -4.69
N ASN A 42 15.20 -6.64 -4.18
CA ASN A 42 14.95 -8.00 -4.66
C ASN A 42 14.32 -7.97 -6.06
N ILE A 43 14.92 -8.72 -6.97
CA ILE A 43 14.32 -9.09 -8.25
C ILE A 43 13.62 -10.43 -8.07
N ARG A 44 12.34 -10.51 -8.41
CA ARG A 44 11.51 -11.70 -8.17
C ARG A 44 11.14 -12.42 -9.45
N GLN A 45 10.83 -13.70 -9.32
CA GLN A 45 10.33 -14.52 -10.43
C GLN A 45 8.92 -14.12 -10.90
N GLY A 46 8.16 -13.41 -10.05
CA GLY A 46 6.81 -12.96 -10.37
C GLY A 46 6.42 -11.63 -9.72
N PRO A 47 5.29 -11.04 -10.15
CA PRO A 47 4.81 -9.72 -9.75
C PRO A 47 4.13 -9.74 -8.38
N GLY A 48 4.90 -10.03 -7.32
CA GLY A 48 4.38 -10.06 -5.95
C GLY A 48 5.42 -10.46 -4.91
N MET A 49 5.16 -10.12 -3.64
CA MET A 49 6.08 -10.39 -2.53
C MET A 49 6.18 -11.88 -2.15
N SER A 50 5.22 -12.70 -2.55
CA SER A 50 5.19 -14.15 -2.30
C SER A 50 6.05 -14.95 -3.28
N TYR A 51 6.43 -14.38 -4.43
CA TYR A 51 7.26 -15.07 -5.41
C TYR A 51 8.71 -15.15 -4.95
N ALA A 52 9.38 -16.26 -5.29
CA ALA A 52 10.79 -16.47 -5.00
C ALA A 52 11.65 -15.32 -5.55
N ILE A 53 12.68 -14.98 -4.78
CA ILE A 53 13.70 -14.02 -5.19
C ILE A 53 14.57 -14.72 -6.24
N ALA A 54 14.66 -14.13 -7.42
CA ALA A 54 15.47 -14.61 -8.53
C ALA A 54 16.90 -14.04 -8.47
N ASP A 55 17.02 -12.77 -8.08
CA ASP A 55 18.29 -12.05 -7.96
C ASP A 55 18.08 -10.79 -7.09
N SER A 56 19.08 -9.93 -6.97
CA SER A 56 18.97 -8.59 -6.41
C SER A 56 19.70 -7.54 -7.25
N THR A 57 19.38 -6.28 -7.01
CA THR A 57 20.01 -5.13 -7.66
C THR A 57 20.17 -3.98 -6.67
N THR A 58 20.97 -2.97 -7.02
CA THR A 58 21.36 -1.88 -6.12
C THR A 58 20.95 -0.51 -6.65
N LYS A 59 20.99 0.49 -5.77
CA LYS A 59 20.70 1.90 -6.09
C LYS A 59 21.51 2.36 -7.30
N GLY A 60 20.87 3.12 -8.19
CA GLY A 60 21.48 3.65 -9.41
C GLY A 60 21.42 2.69 -10.60
N THR A 61 21.03 1.42 -10.40
CA THR A 61 20.84 0.49 -11.53
C THR A 61 19.74 1.00 -12.44
N LYS A 62 20.07 1.18 -13.72
CA LYS A 62 19.09 1.49 -14.76
C LYS A 62 18.42 0.20 -15.20
N VAL A 63 17.09 0.19 -15.11
CA VAL A 63 16.27 -0.95 -15.51
C VAL A 63 15.46 -0.57 -16.75
N HIS A 64 15.45 -1.44 -17.74
CA HIS A 64 14.58 -1.29 -18.91
C HIS A 64 13.27 -2.02 -18.64
N ILE A 65 12.18 -1.27 -18.62
CA ILE A 65 10.83 -1.79 -18.38
C ILE A 65 10.34 -2.46 -19.66
N MET A 66 10.12 -3.76 -19.58
CA MET A 66 9.64 -4.57 -20.70
C MET A 66 8.13 -4.85 -20.58
N LYS A 67 7.63 -5.00 -19.35
CA LYS A 67 6.20 -5.23 -19.08
C LYS A 67 5.81 -4.70 -17.72
N ARG A 68 4.56 -4.26 -17.60
CA ARG A 68 3.94 -3.84 -16.33
C ARG A 68 2.83 -4.82 -15.98
N LYS A 69 2.73 -5.20 -14.71
CA LYS A 69 1.63 -5.99 -14.18
C LYS A 69 1.49 -5.68 -12.69
N ASN A 70 0.37 -5.07 -12.30
CA ASN A 70 0.18 -4.51 -10.96
C ASN A 70 1.28 -3.45 -10.66
N ASN A 71 1.68 -3.25 -9.39
CA ASN A 71 2.85 -2.45 -9.02
C ASN A 71 4.19 -3.19 -9.23
N TRP A 72 4.29 -4.01 -10.26
CA TRP A 72 5.51 -4.72 -10.59
C TRP A 72 5.87 -4.51 -12.05
N LEU A 73 7.16 -4.30 -12.25
CA LEU A 73 7.79 -4.07 -13.53
C LEU A 73 8.60 -5.31 -13.85
N TYR A 74 8.29 -5.96 -14.95
CA TYR A 74 9.21 -6.91 -15.54
C TYR A 74 10.29 -6.11 -16.26
N VAL A 75 11.50 -6.21 -15.76
CA VAL A 75 12.62 -5.40 -16.21
C VAL A 75 13.79 -6.23 -16.66
N ARG A 76 14.54 -5.70 -17.63
CA ARG A 76 15.93 -6.08 -17.84
C ARG A 76 16.81 -5.16 -17.00
N TYR A 77 17.56 -5.72 -16.05
CA TYR A 77 18.40 -4.96 -15.12
C TYR A 77 19.90 -5.15 -15.33
N ALA A 78 20.30 -6.16 -16.09
CA ALA A 78 21.65 -6.32 -16.63
C ALA A 78 21.58 -7.17 -17.92
N ASP A 79 22.72 -7.43 -18.54
CA ASP A 79 22.75 -8.25 -19.75
C ASP A 79 22.21 -9.66 -19.49
N HIS A 80 21.26 -10.09 -20.33
CA HIS A 80 20.49 -11.33 -20.18
C HIS A 80 19.80 -11.57 -18.82
N LYS A 81 19.72 -10.54 -17.95
CA LYS A 81 19.13 -10.65 -16.62
C LYS A 81 17.78 -9.96 -16.55
N PHE A 82 16.75 -10.73 -16.22
CA PHE A 82 15.36 -10.30 -16.20
C PHE A 82 14.65 -10.70 -14.90
N GLY A 83 13.62 -9.94 -14.54
CA GLY A 83 12.73 -10.31 -13.44
C GLY A 83 11.82 -9.18 -13.04
N TRP A 84 11.03 -9.43 -11.99
CA TRP A 84 10.04 -8.48 -11.49
C TRP A 84 10.61 -7.63 -10.36
N ILE A 85 10.55 -6.33 -10.53
CA ILE A 85 10.87 -5.33 -9.50
C ILE A 85 9.61 -4.56 -9.15
N ALA A 86 9.43 -4.21 -7.88
CA ALA A 86 8.28 -3.39 -7.49
C ALA A 86 8.45 -1.95 -8.00
N SER A 87 7.39 -1.37 -8.57
CA SER A 87 7.43 -0.05 -9.21
C SER A 87 7.84 1.06 -8.24
N TRP A 88 7.41 0.98 -6.98
CA TRP A 88 7.78 1.94 -5.92
C TRP A 88 9.27 1.89 -5.53
N LEU A 89 10.05 0.91 -6.01
CA LEU A 89 11.48 0.80 -5.77
C LEU A 89 12.33 1.47 -6.86
N VAL A 90 11.70 1.99 -7.91
CA VAL A 90 12.37 2.63 -9.04
C VAL A 90 11.79 4.01 -9.33
N ASN A 91 12.64 4.96 -9.70
CA ASN A 91 12.26 6.26 -10.23
C ASN A 91 11.85 6.07 -11.69
N GLU A 92 10.56 6.03 -11.94
CA GLU A 92 10.01 6.06 -13.29
C GLU A 92 9.82 7.51 -13.74
N HIS A 93 10.28 7.84 -14.95
CA HIS A 93 10.07 9.18 -15.51
C HIS A 93 8.66 9.37 -16.09
N ASN A 94 7.77 8.36 -16.13
CA ASN A 94 6.55 8.49 -16.94
C ASN A 94 5.33 7.60 -16.62
N THR A 95 5.01 7.27 -15.36
CA THR A 95 3.66 6.70 -15.05
C THR A 95 3.37 6.74 -13.54
N GLN A 96 2.83 7.85 -13.04
CA GLN A 96 1.88 7.72 -11.93
C GLN A 96 0.63 7.05 -12.50
N LEU A 97 0.17 5.96 -11.88
CA LEU A 97 -1.16 5.42 -12.19
C LEU A 97 -2.17 6.55 -11.99
N THR A 98 -3.01 6.82 -12.99
CA THR A 98 -4.05 7.85 -12.87
C THR A 98 -5.16 7.42 -11.91
N ARG A 99 -5.32 6.10 -11.68
CA ARG A 99 -6.29 5.52 -10.75
C ARG A 99 -5.90 4.10 -10.34
N THR A 100 -6.01 3.80 -9.05
CA THR A 100 -5.71 2.49 -8.45
C THR A 100 -6.96 1.62 -8.44
N THR A 101 -6.94 0.51 -9.18
CA THR A 101 -8.11 -0.38 -9.35
C THR A 101 -7.98 -1.73 -8.64
N LYS A 102 -6.78 -2.04 -8.14
CA LYS A 102 -6.46 -3.29 -7.44
C LYS A 102 -5.59 -3.02 -6.21
N ILE A 103 -5.73 -3.86 -5.18
CA ILE A 103 -4.85 -3.80 -4.00
C ILE A 103 -3.37 -3.88 -4.37
N SER A 104 -3.02 -4.69 -5.37
CA SER A 104 -1.64 -4.84 -5.83
C SER A 104 -1.08 -3.59 -6.54
N GLU A 105 -1.91 -2.59 -6.79
CA GLU A 105 -1.55 -1.28 -7.35
C GLU A 105 -1.46 -0.19 -6.26
N ALA A 106 -1.92 -0.50 -5.04
CA ALA A 106 -2.08 0.49 -3.98
C ALA A 106 -0.82 0.68 -3.11
N THR A 107 -0.55 1.93 -2.76
CA THR A 107 0.19 2.32 -1.55
C THR A 107 -0.80 2.56 -0.42
N ILE A 108 -0.67 1.81 0.68
CA ILE A 108 -1.59 1.86 1.81
C ILE A 108 -0.80 2.18 3.07
N VAL A 109 -1.21 3.22 3.79
CA VAL A 109 -0.64 3.56 5.10
C VAL A 109 -1.52 3.00 6.20
N LEU A 110 -0.92 2.21 7.08
CA LEU A 110 -1.56 1.64 8.26
C LEU A 110 -1.04 2.35 9.50
N ASP A 111 -1.95 2.82 10.33
CA ASP A 111 -1.64 3.55 11.54
C ASP A 111 -2.12 2.79 12.78
N PRO A 112 -1.25 2.00 13.44
CA PRO A 112 -1.59 1.47 14.74
C PRO A 112 -1.62 2.61 15.77
N GLY A 113 -2.81 2.92 16.28
CA GLY A 113 -3.05 3.97 17.28
C GLY A 113 -2.14 3.86 18.50
N HIS A 114 -1.84 4.99 19.13
CA HIS A 114 -0.99 5.08 20.33
C HIS A 114 0.45 4.60 20.11
N GLY A 115 1.13 4.11 21.16
CA GLY A 115 2.48 3.54 21.10
C GLY A 115 3.48 4.23 22.03
N GLY A 116 4.51 3.49 22.47
CA GLY A 116 5.53 4.00 23.37
C GLY A 116 4.93 4.46 24.70
N SER A 117 5.11 5.73 25.05
CA SER A 117 4.57 6.33 26.29
C SER A 117 3.05 6.49 26.30
N ASP A 118 2.39 6.45 25.14
CA ASP A 118 0.94 6.51 25.03
C ASP A 118 0.37 5.09 25.01
N SER A 119 -0.30 4.68 26.08
CA SER A 119 -0.91 3.37 26.21
C SER A 119 -2.19 3.19 25.38
N GLY A 120 -2.84 4.30 25.04
CA GLY A 120 -4.27 4.32 24.73
C GLY A 120 -5.12 3.89 25.93
N ALA A 121 -6.36 3.50 25.64
CA ALA A 121 -7.32 3.04 26.63
C ALA A 121 -6.85 1.74 27.32
N LEU A 122 -7.33 1.52 28.54
CA LEU A 122 -7.06 0.32 29.32
C LEU A 122 -8.27 -0.59 29.30
N SER A 123 -8.03 -1.88 29.05
CA SER A 123 -9.04 -2.91 29.27
C SER A 123 -9.45 -3.01 30.73
N SER A 124 -10.54 -3.74 30.99
CA SER A 124 -11.00 -4.05 32.34
C SER A 124 -9.95 -4.76 33.21
N GLN A 125 -8.94 -5.37 32.60
CA GLN A 125 -7.81 -6.10 33.20
C GLN A 125 -6.46 -5.34 33.12
N GLY A 126 -6.46 -4.06 32.76
CA GLY A 126 -5.24 -3.23 32.71
C GLY A 126 -4.32 -3.50 31.50
N LYS A 127 -4.77 -4.24 30.49
CA LYS A 127 -4.06 -4.37 29.21
C LYS A 127 -4.25 -3.12 28.36
N MET A 128 -3.17 -2.69 27.70
CA MET A 128 -3.09 -1.44 26.96
C MET A 128 -3.51 -1.60 25.49
N GLU A 129 -4.32 -0.68 25.00
CA GLU A 129 -4.79 -0.61 23.61
C GLU A 129 -3.66 -0.66 22.58
N LYS A 130 -2.58 0.09 22.80
CA LYS A 130 -1.41 0.15 21.89
C LYS A 130 -0.85 -1.22 21.48
N THR A 131 -1.02 -2.21 22.34
CA THR A 131 -0.56 -3.59 22.13
C THR A 131 -1.41 -4.29 21.08
N TYR A 132 -2.73 -4.10 21.14
CA TYR A 132 -3.68 -4.75 20.26
C TYR A 132 -3.77 -4.03 18.92
N THR A 133 -3.68 -2.69 18.90
CA THR A 133 -3.63 -1.92 17.65
C THR A 133 -2.41 -2.33 16.81
N LEU A 134 -1.25 -2.50 17.44
CA LEU A 134 -0.03 -2.98 16.76
C LEU A 134 -0.21 -4.39 16.19
N LYS A 135 -0.78 -5.32 16.96
CA LYS A 135 -1.02 -6.71 16.51
C LYS A 135 -1.95 -6.76 15.29
N VAL A 136 -3.05 -6.01 15.33
CA VAL A 136 -3.98 -5.89 14.20
C VAL A 136 -3.27 -5.33 12.98
N ALA A 137 -2.60 -4.18 13.13
CA ALA A 137 -1.95 -3.52 12.02
C ALA A 137 -0.86 -4.39 11.38
N GLN A 138 -0.09 -5.15 12.16
CA GLN A 138 0.90 -6.10 11.65
C GLN A 138 0.25 -7.25 10.87
N ALA A 139 -0.89 -7.79 11.33
CA ALA A 139 -1.62 -8.84 10.63
C ALA A 139 -2.20 -8.33 9.30
N VAL A 140 -2.82 -7.14 9.31
CA VAL A 140 -3.31 -6.46 8.12
C VAL A 140 -2.15 -6.21 7.14
N ALA A 141 -1.04 -5.66 7.63
CA ALA A 141 0.14 -5.39 6.80
C ALA A 141 0.67 -6.64 6.13
N LYS A 142 0.78 -7.75 6.87
CA LYS A 142 1.20 -9.05 6.32
C LYS A 142 0.28 -9.50 5.19
N LYS A 143 -1.04 -9.40 5.37
CA LYS A 143 -2.01 -9.83 4.36
C LYS A 143 -2.00 -8.95 3.11
N LEU A 144 -1.97 -7.63 3.28
CA LEU A 144 -1.91 -6.68 2.17
C LEU A 144 -0.59 -6.78 1.38
N ARG A 145 0.55 -6.95 2.06
CA ARG A 145 1.85 -7.19 1.40
C ARG A 145 1.86 -8.49 0.61
N ALA A 146 1.23 -9.55 1.14
CA ALA A 146 1.08 -10.81 0.42
C ALA A 146 0.22 -10.67 -0.85
N ALA A 147 -0.75 -9.75 -0.84
CA ALA A 147 -1.54 -9.36 -2.01
C ALA A 147 -0.82 -8.40 -2.98
N GLY A 148 0.42 -7.98 -2.66
CA GLY A 148 1.25 -7.16 -3.53
C GLY A 148 1.15 -5.65 -3.30
N ALA A 149 0.38 -5.19 -2.31
CA ALA A 149 0.31 -3.77 -1.96
C ALA A 149 1.63 -3.25 -1.37
N HIS A 150 1.92 -1.98 -1.61
CA HIS A 150 2.98 -1.26 -0.91
C HIS A 150 2.43 -0.76 0.43
N VAL A 151 2.80 -1.44 1.53
CA VAL A 151 2.27 -1.12 2.86
C VAL A 151 3.32 -0.43 3.72
N VAL A 152 3.01 0.79 4.13
CA VAL A 152 3.79 1.58 5.08
C VAL A 152 3.05 1.63 6.41
N MET A 153 3.74 1.41 7.52
CA MET A 153 3.16 1.52 8.86
C MET A 153 3.69 2.78 9.54
N THR A 154 2.85 3.53 10.25
CA THR A 154 3.32 4.70 11.03
C THR A 154 4.26 4.30 12.16
N ARG A 155 4.04 3.11 12.73
CA ARG A 155 4.97 2.36 13.60
C ARG A 155 4.79 0.86 13.36
N ASP A 156 5.87 0.09 13.44
CA ASP A 156 5.89 -1.37 13.34
C ASP A 156 6.33 -2.07 14.64
N THR A 157 6.66 -1.27 15.65
CA THR A 157 7.07 -1.65 17.01
C THR A 157 6.32 -0.81 18.05
N ASP A 158 6.57 -1.04 19.34
CA ASP A 158 5.99 -0.24 20.44
C ASP A 158 6.75 1.09 20.62
N THR A 159 6.61 1.98 19.65
CA THR A 159 7.23 3.30 19.62
C THR A 159 6.17 4.39 19.58
N TYR A 160 6.47 5.52 20.20
CA TYR A 160 5.58 6.68 20.16
C TYR A 160 5.69 7.39 18.81
N VAL A 161 4.53 7.76 18.25
CA VAL A 161 4.42 8.58 17.04
C VAL A 161 3.39 9.69 17.31
N GLY A 162 3.81 10.95 17.15
CA GLY A 162 2.93 12.10 17.36
C GLY A 162 1.78 12.14 16.35
N LEU A 163 0.61 12.66 16.76
CA LEU A 163 -0.61 12.65 15.95
C LEU A 163 -0.43 13.29 14.56
N SER A 164 0.26 14.43 14.46
CA SER A 164 0.48 15.13 13.18
C SER A 164 1.45 14.39 12.24
N ALA A 165 2.37 13.58 12.77
CA ALA A 165 3.30 12.82 11.95
C ALA A 165 2.62 11.68 11.20
N ARG A 166 1.52 11.13 11.74
CA ARG A 166 0.79 9.98 11.18
C ARG A 166 0.17 10.30 9.79
N PRO A 167 -0.69 11.32 9.62
CA PRO A 167 -1.22 11.68 8.31
C PRO A 167 -0.15 12.26 7.38
N ALA A 168 0.90 12.91 7.93
CA ALA A 168 1.99 13.44 7.11
C ALA A 168 2.71 12.36 6.30
N ILE A 169 2.82 11.13 6.82
CA ILE A 169 3.37 9.98 6.09
C ILE A 169 2.51 9.68 4.86
N ALA A 170 1.19 9.57 5.02
CA ALA A 170 0.27 9.27 3.92
C ALA A 170 0.22 10.38 2.88
N ASN A 171 0.16 11.63 3.32
CA ASN A 171 0.16 12.80 2.46
C ASN A 171 1.44 12.86 1.61
N LYS A 172 2.61 12.65 2.24
CA LYS A 172 3.91 12.67 1.55
C LYS A 172 4.03 11.55 0.52
N LEU A 173 3.47 10.38 0.80
CA LEU A 173 3.52 9.24 -0.10
C LEU A 173 2.46 9.29 -1.20
N HIS A 174 1.53 10.25 -1.14
CA HIS A 174 0.31 10.24 -1.96
C HIS A 174 -0.36 8.86 -1.92
N ALA A 175 -0.52 8.32 -0.71
CA ALA A 175 -1.08 6.99 -0.53
C ALA A 175 -2.51 6.89 -1.09
N ASP A 176 -2.90 5.69 -1.53
CA ASP A 176 -4.24 5.43 -2.05
C ASP A 176 -5.28 5.22 -0.93
N ALA A 177 -4.81 4.84 0.27
CA ALA A 177 -5.64 4.75 1.46
C ALA A 177 -4.79 4.91 2.74
N PHE A 178 -5.40 5.52 3.76
CA PHE A 178 -4.92 5.54 5.14
C PHE A 178 -5.94 4.87 6.07
N ILE A 179 -5.49 3.95 6.91
CA ILE A 179 -6.35 3.27 7.89
C ILE A 179 -5.69 3.34 9.26
N SER A 180 -6.33 4.03 10.19
CA SER A 180 -5.95 4.02 11.60
C SER A 180 -6.74 2.95 12.35
N PHE A 181 -6.06 2.20 13.23
CA PHE A 181 -6.65 1.13 14.03
C PHE A 181 -6.62 1.48 15.51
N HIS A 182 -7.79 1.44 16.14
CA HIS A 182 -8.02 1.76 17.54
C HIS A 182 -8.99 0.75 18.17
N PHE A 183 -9.13 0.84 19.49
CA PHE A 183 -10.18 0.20 20.26
C PHE A 183 -10.84 1.20 21.20
N ASP A 184 -12.16 1.31 21.09
CA ASP A 184 -12.94 2.30 21.82
C ASP A 184 -12.95 1.98 23.33
N SER A 185 -13.41 2.94 24.12
CA SER A 185 -13.69 2.73 25.53
C SER A 185 -14.85 3.58 26.01
N SER A 186 -15.70 3.01 26.85
CA SER A 186 -16.76 3.76 27.54
C SER A 186 -16.24 4.37 28.85
N PRO A 187 -16.86 5.44 29.39
CA PRO A 187 -16.46 6.01 30.67
C PRO A 187 -16.41 5.00 31.82
N GLU A 188 -17.39 4.09 31.87
CA GLU A 188 -17.41 2.94 32.78
C GLU A 188 -17.27 1.61 32.03
N LYS A 189 -16.77 0.58 32.70
CA LYS A 189 -16.56 -0.75 32.11
C LYS A 189 -17.88 -1.41 31.70
N ASN A 190 -17.91 -2.05 30.53
CA ASN A 190 -19.06 -2.82 30.00
C ASN A 190 -20.33 -2.00 29.75
N GLN A 191 -20.21 -0.73 29.32
CA GLN A 191 -21.37 0.09 28.95
C GLN A 191 -21.62 0.16 27.44
N ALA A 192 -20.63 -0.20 26.62
CA ALA A 192 -20.74 -0.19 25.18
C ALA A 192 -19.92 -1.33 24.57
N SER A 193 -20.34 -1.76 23.38
CA SER A 193 -19.69 -2.78 22.57
C SER A 193 -19.90 -2.42 21.10
N GLY A 194 -19.07 -2.93 20.20
CA GLY A 194 -19.25 -2.82 18.76
C GLY A 194 -18.10 -2.14 18.02
N ILE A 195 -18.10 -2.30 16.70
CA ILE A 195 -17.11 -1.75 15.78
C ILE A 195 -17.68 -0.50 15.09
N THR A 196 -16.91 0.57 14.98
CA THR A 196 -17.28 1.75 14.19
C THR A 196 -16.16 2.11 13.22
N THR A 197 -16.50 2.40 11.97
CA THR A 197 -15.54 2.94 10.99
C THR A 197 -15.80 4.43 10.78
N TYR A 198 -14.91 5.27 11.30
CA TYR A 198 -15.00 6.72 11.22
C TYR A 198 -14.38 7.27 9.94
N TYR A 199 -15.03 8.29 9.38
CA TYR A 199 -14.50 9.13 8.30
C TYR A 199 -14.60 10.60 8.67
N TYR A 200 -13.78 11.45 8.03
CA TYR A 200 -13.89 12.90 8.14
C TYR A 200 -14.35 13.53 6.81
N HIS A 201 -13.54 13.37 5.76
CA HIS A 201 -13.80 13.95 4.45
C HIS A 201 -14.82 13.14 3.67
N LYS A 202 -16.08 13.57 3.68
CA LYS A 202 -17.17 12.85 3.00
C LYS A 202 -16.91 12.58 1.52
N SER A 203 -16.33 13.54 0.80
CA SER A 203 -16.08 13.44 -0.65
C SER A 203 -14.99 12.43 -1.03
N THR A 204 -13.99 12.22 -0.16
CA THR A 204 -12.84 11.35 -0.47
C THR A 204 -12.88 10.01 0.28
N SER A 205 -13.48 9.98 1.47
CA SER A 205 -13.30 8.88 2.42
C SER A 205 -14.57 8.08 2.73
N LEU A 206 -15.77 8.61 2.45
CA LEU A 206 -17.02 7.91 2.78
C LEU A 206 -17.16 6.57 2.07
N THR A 207 -16.77 6.47 0.80
CA THR A 207 -16.81 5.20 0.05
C THR A 207 -15.88 4.17 0.67
N LEU A 208 -14.64 4.56 1.00
CA LEU A 208 -13.67 3.70 1.69
C LEU A 208 -14.23 3.21 3.04
N ALA A 209 -14.81 4.12 3.82
CA ALA A 209 -15.40 3.79 5.13
C ALA A 209 -16.55 2.79 4.99
N LYS A 210 -17.44 2.96 4.00
CA LYS A 210 -18.56 2.05 3.76
C LYS A 210 -18.09 0.66 3.36
N ASP A 211 -17.15 0.56 2.42
CA ASP A 211 -16.65 -0.74 1.96
C ASP A 211 -15.92 -1.49 3.07
N LEU A 212 -15.08 -0.79 3.86
CA LEU A 212 -14.44 -1.37 5.05
C LEU A 212 -15.46 -1.76 6.13
N SER A 213 -16.48 -0.93 6.38
CA SER A 213 -17.52 -1.21 7.37
C SER A 213 -18.39 -2.41 6.97
N ASN A 214 -18.68 -2.57 5.68
CA ASN A 214 -19.46 -3.70 5.16
C ASN A 214 -18.72 -5.01 5.45
N ASP A 215 -17.43 -5.10 5.15
CA ASP A 215 -16.66 -6.32 5.44
C ASP A 215 -16.32 -6.48 6.92
N ALA A 216 -16.23 -5.39 7.69
CA ALA A 216 -16.13 -5.46 9.15
C ALA A 216 -17.37 -6.09 9.82
N SER A 217 -18.54 -6.10 9.15
CA SER A 217 -19.74 -6.80 9.65
C SER A 217 -19.58 -8.32 9.71
N THR A 218 -18.56 -8.89 9.07
CA THR A 218 -18.22 -10.32 9.15
C THR A 218 -17.43 -10.70 10.40
N LEU A 219 -16.98 -9.72 11.19
CA LEU A 219 -16.20 -9.94 12.41
C LEU A 219 -17.08 -10.41 13.58
N PRO A 220 -16.50 -11.06 14.61
CA PRO A 220 -17.28 -11.54 15.75
C PRO A 220 -17.88 -10.43 16.63
N ILE A 221 -17.35 -9.19 16.56
CA ILE A 221 -17.90 -8.02 17.25
C ILE A 221 -18.83 -7.29 16.27
N GLN A 222 -20.03 -6.96 16.72
CA GLN A 222 -21.06 -6.35 15.87
C GLN A 222 -20.60 -4.99 15.31
N SER A 223 -20.75 -4.79 14.00
CA SER A 223 -20.55 -3.48 13.37
C SER A 223 -21.72 -2.53 13.64
N LYS A 224 -21.40 -1.30 14.05
CA LYS A 224 -22.31 -0.16 14.17
C LYS A 224 -22.42 0.65 12.87
N GLY A 225 -21.64 0.29 11.85
CA GLY A 225 -21.60 0.99 10.57
C GLY A 225 -20.52 2.07 10.53
N VAL A 226 -20.80 3.10 9.71
CA VAL A 226 -19.93 4.25 9.51
C VAL A 226 -20.45 5.46 10.27
N ASP A 227 -19.55 6.29 10.77
CA ASP A 227 -19.90 7.56 11.39
C ASP A 227 -18.87 8.65 11.07
N PHE A 228 -19.26 9.91 11.24
CA PHE A 228 -18.34 11.04 11.16
C PHE A 228 -17.50 11.12 12.44
N GLY A 229 -16.19 11.38 12.31
CA GLY A 229 -15.29 11.57 13.45
C GLY A 229 -14.27 12.66 13.21
N ASP A 230 -14.18 13.64 14.12
CA ASP A 230 -13.19 14.73 14.09
C ASP A 230 -11.86 14.29 14.73
N PHE A 231 -11.24 13.26 14.16
CA PHE A 231 -9.94 12.77 14.60
C PHE A 231 -8.83 13.31 13.70
N LEU A 232 -7.79 13.89 14.29
CA LEU A 232 -6.70 14.57 13.58
C LEU A 232 -6.11 13.71 12.45
N VAL A 233 -5.89 12.42 12.70
CA VAL A 233 -5.25 11.50 11.74
C VAL A 233 -6.04 11.26 10.45
N ILE A 234 -7.36 11.51 10.46
CA ILE A 234 -8.23 11.44 9.28
C ILE A 234 -8.70 12.81 8.80
N ARG A 235 -8.74 13.82 9.69
CA ARG A 235 -9.02 15.22 9.32
C ARG A 235 -7.87 15.85 8.54
N ASP A 236 -6.65 15.73 9.03
CA ASP A 236 -5.46 16.39 8.46
C ASP A 236 -4.81 15.53 7.36
N ASN A 237 -5.58 14.60 6.81
CA ASN A 237 -5.16 13.64 5.81
C ASN A 237 -5.74 14.02 4.45
N SER A 238 -4.89 14.23 3.45
CA SER A 238 -5.30 14.63 2.10
C SER A 238 -5.65 13.43 1.21
N VAL A 239 -5.40 12.21 1.67
CA VAL A 239 -5.76 10.97 0.97
C VAL A 239 -7.03 10.36 1.56
N PRO A 240 -7.71 9.41 0.89
CA PRO A 240 -8.83 8.66 1.50
C PRO A 240 -8.41 8.04 2.84
N ALA A 241 -9.06 8.44 3.93
CA ALA A 241 -8.61 8.14 5.28
C ALA A 241 -9.75 7.73 6.21
N VAL A 242 -9.55 6.66 6.97
CA VAL A 242 -10.52 6.16 7.96
C VAL A 242 -9.83 5.82 9.29
N LEU A 243 -10.61 5.81 10.36
CA LEU A 243 -10.23 5.30 11.67
C LEU A 243 -11.22 4.20 12.06
N MET A 244 -10.72 3.00 12.32
CA MET A 244 -11.54 1.86 12.72
C MET A 244 -11.39 1.62 14.22
N GLU A 245 -12.49 1.80 14.96
CA GLU A 245 -12.63 1.36 16.33
C GLU A 245 -13.10 -0.10 16.34
N LEU A 246 -12.20 -1.03 16.66
CA LEU A 246 -12.39 -2.47 16.42
C LEU A 246 -13.02 -3.21 17.62
N GLY A 247 -13.90 -2.54 18.36
CA GLY A 247 -14.52 -3.03 19.60
C GLY A 247 -14.11 -2.20 20.82
N TYR A 248 -14.86 -2.35 21.92
CA TYR A 248 -14.61 -1.63 23.17
C TYR A 248 -13.63 -2.39 24.06
N ILE A 249 -12.44 -1.85 24.28
CA ILE A 249 -11.39 -2.55 25.02
C ILE A 249 -11.75 -2.80 26.50
N ASN A 250 -12.61 -1.97 27.07
CA ASN A 250 -13.06 -2.06 28.46
C ASN A 250 -14.42 -2.77 28.62
N ASP A 251 -14.97 -3.35 27.55
CA ASP A 251 -16.06 -4.32 27.60
C ASP A 251 -15.54 -5.76 27.67
N LYS A 252 -16.12 -6.58 28.54
CA LYS A 252 -15.66 -7.96 28.78
C LYS A 252 -15.87 -8.88 27.57
N ALA A 253 -16.97 -8.71 26.82
CA ALA A 253 -17.27 -9.57 25.69
C ALA A 253 -16.38 -9.21 24.49
N ASP A 254 -16.29 -7.92 24.16
CA ASP A 254 -15.41 -7.41 23.11
C ASP A 254 -13.95 -7.75 23.44
N PHE A 255 -13.50 -7.49 24.67
CA PHE A 255 -12.11 -7.75 25.05
C PHE A 255 -11.71 -9.23 25.00
N LYS A 256 -12.65 -10.15 25.27
CA LYS A 256 -12.41 -11.59 25.07
C LYS A 256 -12.08 -11.91 23.62
N THR A 257 -12.74 -11.24 22.68
CA THR A 257 -12.47 -11.36 21.24
C THR A 257 -11.18 -10.65 20.85
N ILE A 258 -11.01 -9.38 21.25
CA ILE A 258 -9.83 -8.54 20.98
C ILE A 258 -8.53 -9.21 21.44
N SER A 259 -8.57 -9.85 22.61
CA SER A 259 -7.41 -10.53 23.20
C SER A 259 -7.10 -11.91 22.61
N SER A 260 -7.98 -12.44 21.76
CA SER A 260 -7.78 -13.74 21.13
C SER A 260 -6.67 -13.71 20.06
N ALA A 261 -6.04 -14.86 19.83
CA ALA A 261 -5.03 -15.00 18.78
C ALA A 261 -5.61 -14.93 17.35
N LYS A 262 -6.92 -15.13 17.20
CA LYS A 262 -7.61 -15.17 15.90
C LYS A 262 -7.95 -13.78 15.38
N TYR A 263 -8.38 -12.89 16.28
CA TYR A 263 -8.98 -11.62 15.92
C TYR A 263 -8.13 -10.73 15.00
N PRO A 264 -6.80 -10.57 15.21
CA PRO A 264 -5.97 -9.82 14.26
C PRO A 264 -6.02 -10.35 12.82
N ASN A 265 -6.09 -11.68 12.65
CA ASN A 265 -6.19 -12.28 11.32
C ASN A 265 -7.59 -12.14 10.73
N GLU A 266 -8.65 -12.22 11.55
CA GLU A 266 -10.03 -11.97 11.11
C GLU A 266 -10.18 -10.52 10.62
N VAL A 267 -9.67 -9.55 11.38
CA VAL A 267 -9.62 -8.13 10.97
C VAL A 267 -8.81 -7.97 9.69
N ALA A 268 -7.65 -8.65 9.56
CA ALA A 268 -6.89 -8.61 8.32
C ALA A 268 -7.70 -9.10 7.10
N HIS A 269 -8.51 -10.17 7.26
CA HIS A 269 -9.38 -10.65 6.19
C HIS A 269 -10.46 -9.64 5.82
N ALA A 270 -11.16 -9.08 6.80
CA ALA A 270 -12.19 -8.06 6.58
C ALA A 270 -11.62 -6.80 5.90
N VAL A 271 -10.49 -6.28 6.38
CA VAL A 271 -9.84 -5.09 5.79
C VAL A 271 -9.38 -5.36 4.36
N TYR A 272 -8.81 -6.54 4.08
CA TYR A 272 -8.44 -6.93 2.71
C TYR A 272 -9.66 -7.00 1.78
N ALA A 273 -10.78 -7.56 2.23
CA ALA A 273 -12.01 -7.63 1.45
C ALA A 273 -12.56 -6.22 1.16
N GLY A 274 -12.64 -5.37 2.19
CA GLY A 274 -13.19 -4.01 2.06
C GLY A 274 -12.34 -3.14 1.13
N LEU A 275 -11.02 -3.23 1.24
CA LEU A 275 -10.11 -2.56 0.30
C LEU A 275 -10.21 -3.13 -1.11
N SER A 276 -10.44 -4.43 -1.29
CA SER A 276 -10.58 -5.04 -2.61
C SER A 276 -11.82 -4.49 -3.31
N THR A 277 -12.93 -4.39 -2.59
CA THR A 277 -14.18 -3.77 -3.06
C THR A 277 -13.98 -2.30 -3.38
N TYR A 278 -13.35 -1.55 -2.46
CA TYR A 278 -13.08 -0.12 -2.64
C TYR A 278 -12.29 0.17 -3.91
N PHE A 279 -11.16 -0.51 -4.12
CA PHE A 279 -10.33 -0.28 -5.31
C PHE A 279 -11.00 -0.78 -6.59
N ALA A 280 -11.76 -1.88 -6.55
CA ALA A 280 -12.47 -2.37 -7.74
C ALA A 280 -13.55 -1.39 -8.23
N ASN A 281 -14.11 -0.58 -7.33
CA ASN A 281 -15.13 0.43 -7.62
C ASN A 281 -14.55 1.82 -7.90
N GLN A 282 -13.22 1.93 -8.00
CA GLN A 282 -12.56 3.12 -8.49
C GLN A 282 -12.59 3.15 -10.03
#